data_AF-A0A7S3M0H1-F1
#
_entry.id   AF-A0A7S3M0H1-F1
#
_cell.length_a   1.000
_cell.length_b   1.000
_cell.length_c   1.000
_cell.angle_alpha   90.00
_cell.angle_beta   90.00
_cell.angle_gamma   90.00
#
_symmetry.space_group_name_H-M   'P 1'
#
loop_
_entity.id
_entity.type
_entity.pdbx_description
1 polymer ?
#
loop_
_entity_poly.entity_id
_entity_poly.type
_entity_poly.pdbx_seq_one_letter_code
_entity_poly.pdbx_strand_id
1 'polypeptide(L)'
;EIVFQNVFEGMESNHIIALCSCLVFDEKSEDPITSNPELMKAFDTIKGIARNVGEIMVECKIPIDIEEYIAKVKPQLMDVVLAWLEGKRFYEIMNQCNLYEGSVVRVIRRLEELVREMAS
;
A
#
# COMPACT_ATOMS: atom_id res chain seq x y z
N GLU A 1 -6.18 11.42 7.31
CA GLU A 1 -6.77 11.57 5.95
C GLU A 1 -7.45 10.33 5.38
N ILE A 2 -6.74 9.22 5.12
CA ILE A 2 -7.34 8.05 4.41
C ILE A 2 -8.61 7.51 5.10
N VAL A 3 -8.57 7.31 6.42
CA VAL A 3 -9.73 6.88 7.21
C VAL A 3 -10.85 7.94 7.20
N PHE A 4 -10.49 9.22 7.32
CA PHE A 4 -11.45 10.33 7.37
C PHE A 4 -12.16 10.61 6.04
N GLN A 5 -11.53 10.27 4.92
CA GLN A 5 -12.10 10.42 3.58
C GLN A 5 -12.89 9.18 3.12
N ASN A 6 -13.21 8.26 4.04
CA ASN A 6 -13.98 7.05 3.78
C ASN A 6 -13.45 6.20 2.62
N VAL A 7 -12.13 6.17 2.41
CA VAL A 7 -11.51 5.41 1.30
C VAL A 7 -11.83 3.91 1.39
N PHE A 8 -12.05 3.39 2.59
CA PHE A 8 -12.33 1.97 2.85
C PHE A 8 -13.82 1.60 2.78
N GLU A 9 -14.71 2.56 2.55
CA GLU A 9 -16.16 2.32 2.56
C GLU A 9 -16.58 1.37 1.42
N GLY A 10 -17.24 0.27 1.77
CA GLY A 10 -17.70 -0.75 0.81
C GLY A 10 -16.63 -1.72 0.33
N MET A 11 -15.41 -1.67 0.88
CA MET A 11 -14.34 -2.62 0.54
C MET A 11 -14.33 -3.82 1.49
N GLU A 12 -14.01 -5.00 0.96
CA GLU A 12 -13.73 -6.20 1.76
C GLU A 12 -12.47 -6.01 2.62
N SER A 13 -12.44 -6.62 3.81
CA SER A 13 -11.30 -6.54 4.74
C SER A 13 -9.98 -6.93 4.07
N ASN A 14 -9.99 -7.96 3.22
CA ASN A 14 -8.79 -8.39 2.51
C ASN A 14 -8.28 -7.33 1.52
N HIS A 15 -9.19 -6.64 0.83
CA HIS A 15 -8.82 -5.55 -0.09
C HIS A 15 -8.31 -4.32 0.66
N ILE A 16 -8.85 -4.02 1.85
CA ILE A 16 -8.35 -2.94 2.70
C ILE A 16 -6.90 -3.21 3.13
N ILE A 17 -6.62 -4.43 3.62
CA ILE A 17 -5.27 -4.81 4.06
C ILE A 17 -4.30 -4.85 2.88
N ALA A 18 -4.73 -5.37 1.72
CA ALA A 18 -3.95 -5.32 0.49
C ALA A 18 -3.62 -3.88 0.08
N LEU A 19 -4.59 -2.97 0.14
CA LEU A 19 -4.36 -1.55 -0.14
C LEU A 19 -3.36 -0.93 0.84
N CYS A 20 -3.44 -1.23 2.13
CA CYS A 20 -2.49 -0.74 3.13
C CYS A 20 -1.04 -1.18 2.88
N SER A 21 -0.81 -2.25 2.10
CA SER A 21 0.55 -2.66 1.73
C SER A 21 1.30 -1.56 0.98
N CYS A 22 0.60 -0.67 0.28
CA CYS A 22 1.23 0.43 -0.46
C CYS A 22 1.86 1.50 0.43
N LEU A 23 1.51 1.53 1.72
CA LEU A 23 2.02 2.49 2.71
C LEU A 23 3.28 2.00 3.42
N VAL A 24 3.51 0.67 3.45
CA VAL A 24 4.60 0.04 4.22
C VAL A 24 5.74 -0.49 3.33
N PHE A 25 5.51 -0.57 2.02
CA PHE A 25 6.49 -1.06 1.05
C PHE A 25 7.48 0.05 0.67
N ASP A 26 8.74 -0.12 1.05
CA ASP A 26 9.83 0.84 0.84
C ASP A 26 10.79 0.44 -0.30
N GLU A 27 10.79 -0.82 -0.72
CA GLU A 27 11.74 -1.33 -1.73
C GLU A 27 11.40 -0.87 -3.15
N LYS A 28 12.39 -0.86 -4.05
CA LYS A 28 12.15 -0.67 -5.48
C LYS A 28 11.74 -2.00 -6.08
N SER A 29 10.70 -2.00 -6.91
CA SER A 29 10.24 -3.19 -7.62
C SER A 29 9.79 -2.80 -9.02
N GLU A 30 10.16 -3.63 -9.99
CA GLU A 30 9.71 -3.61 -11.38
C GLU A 30 8.57 -4.62 -11.61
N ASP A 31 8.06 -5.24 -10.53
CA ASP A 31 6.96 -6.19 -10.61
C ASP A 31 5.69 -5.52 -11.15
N PRO A 32 4.85 -6.29 -11.87
CA PRO A 32 3.60 -5.77 -12.37
C PRO A 32 2.71 -5.28 -11.23
N ILE A 33 2.06 -4.12 -11.46
CA ILE A 33 1.07 -3.60 -10.54
C ILE A 33 -0.24 -4.38 -10.67
N THR A 34 -1.07 -4.30 -9.62
CA THR A 34 -2.37 -4.99 -9.63
C THR A 34 -3.23 -4.61 -10.83
N SER A 35 -3.91 -5.61 -11.39
CA SER A 35 -4.93 -5.42 -12.42
C SER A 35 -6.34 -5.29 -11.84
N ASN A 36 -6.50 -5.34 -10.51
CA ASN A 36 -7.79 -5.21 -9.86
C ASN A 36 -8.28 -3.74 -9.92
N PRO A 37 -9.40 -3.46 -10.60
CA PRO A 37 -9.87 -2.09 -10.79
C PRO A 37 -10.32 -1.41 -9.50
N GLU A 38 -10.83 -2.17 -8.53
CA GLU A 38 -11.26 -1.62 -7.24
C GLU A 38 -10.06 -1.17 -6.41
N LEU A 39 -9.02 -1.99 -6.34
CA LEU A 39 -7.77 -1.65 -5.66
C LEU A 39 -7.07 -0.46 -6.32
N MET A 40 -7.02 -0.43 -7.66
CA MET A 40 -6.42 0.69 -8.38
C MET A 40 -7.15 2.00 -8.14
N LYS A 41 -8.49 1.98 -8.14
CA LYS A 41 -9.30 3.17 -7.82
C LYS A 41 -9.03 3.69 -6.41
N ALA A 42 -8.98 2.80 -5.42
CA ALA A 42 -8.67 3.17 -4.05
C ALA A 42 -7.22 3.69 -3.91
N PHE A 43 -6.27 3.05 -4.60
CA PHE A 43 -4.87 3.48 -4.65
C PHE A 43 -4.70 4.88 -5.25
N ASP A 44 -5.40 5.20 -6.35
CA ASP A 44 -5.37 6.54 -6.93
C ASP A 44 -5.96 7.60 -5.98
N THR A 45 -6.96 7.23 -5.18
CA THR A 45 -7.50 8.09 -4.13
C THR A 45 -6.43 8.35 -3.05
N ILE A 46 -5.72 7.32 -2.58
CA ILE A 46 -4.62 7.48 -1.62
C ILE A 46 -3.50 8.38 -2.18
N LYS A 47 -3.13 8.21 -3.46
CA LYS A 47 -2.16 9.10 -4.12
C LYS A 47 -2.64 10.56 -4.17
N GLY A 48 -3.92 10.78 -4.44
CA GLY A 48 -4.52 12.12 -4.41
C GLY A 48 -4.42 12.76 -3.03
N ILE A 49 -4.72 11.98 -1.99
CA ILE A 49 -4.55 12.40 -0.59
C ILE A 49 -3.09 12.73 -0.29
N ALA A 50 -2.15 11.86 -0.68
CA ALA A 50 -0.72 12.08 -0.47
C ALA A 50 -0.25 13.37 -1.16
N ARG A 51 -0.72 13.65 -2.39
CA ARG A 51 -0.44 14.91 -3.09
C ARG A 51 -0.93 16.12 -2.30
N ASN A 52 -2.21 16.12 -1.91
CA ASN A 52 -2.80 17.23 -1.16
C ASN A 52 -2.04 17.49 0.15
N VAL A 53 -1.67 16.43 0.87
CA VAL A 53 -0.84 16.54 2.08
C VAL A 53 0.53 17.12 1.76
N GLY A 54 1.16 16.68 0.66
CA GLY A 54 2.45 17.21 0.21
C GLY A 54 2.39 18.70 -0.15
N GLU A 55 1.34 19.15 -0.84
CA GLU A 55 1.10 20.55 -1.16
C GLU A 55 0.98 21.41 0.10
N ILE A 56 0.18 20.97 1.08
CA ILE A 56 0.02 21.67 2.37
C ILE A 56 1.34 21.74 3.15
N MET A 57 2.16 20.68 3.11
CA MET A 57 3.49 20.68 3.74
C MET A 57 4.40 21.75 3.13
N VAL A 58 4.38 21.90 1.80
CA VAL A 58 5.14 22.95 1.09
C VAL A 58 4.61 24.34 1.44
N GLU A 59 3.29 24.54 1.49
CA GLU A 59 2.68 25.81 1.93
C GLU A 59 3.10 26.19 3.36
N CYS A 60 3.25 25.19 4.23
CA CYS A 60 3.76 25.34 5.59
C CYS A 60 5.30 25.48 5.68
N LYS A 61 5.99 25.68 4.54
CA LYS A 61 7.44 25.85 4.42
C LYS A 61 8.27 24.63 4.85
N ILE A 62 7.69 23.43 4.78
CA ILE A 62 8.43 22.18 4.96
C ILE A 62 9.08 21.84 3.60
N PRO A 63 10.41 21.74 3.52
CA PRO A 63 11.11 21.48 2.27
C PRO A 63 10.99 20.00 1.91
N ILE A 64 9.97 19.65 1.13
CA ILE A 64 9.78 18.30 0.57
C ILE A 64 9.61 18.36 -0.94
N ASP A 65 9.98 17.27 -1.61
CA ASP A 65 9.59 17.03 -3.00
C ASP A 65 8.25 16.27 -3.01
N ILE A 66 7.23 16.86 -3.64
CA ILE A 66 5.87 16.29 -3.68
C ILE A 66 5.85 14.99 -4.48
N GLU A 67 6.59 14.92 -5.59
CA GLU A 67 6.63 13.72 -6.42
C GLU A 67 7.38 12.59 -5.71
N GLU A 68 8.47 12.90 -5.00
CA GLU A 68 9.14 11.93 -4.14
C GLU A 68 8.23 11.45 -3.00
N TYR A 69 7.44 12.35 -2.41
CA TYR A 69 6.49 12.01 -1.35
C TYR A 69 5.40 11.06 -1.85
N ILE A 70 4.83 11.32 -3.01
CA ILE A 70 3.82 10.46 -3.65
C ILE A 70 4.44 9.12 -4.05
N ALA A 71 5.68 9.10 -4.55
CA ALA A 71 6.39 7.89 -4.96
C ALA A 71 6.72 6.92 -3.81
N LYS A 72 6.55 7.34 -2.54
CA LYS A 72 6.61 6.44 -1.39
C LYS A 72 5.42 5.50 -1.32
N VAL A 73 4.29 5.86 -1.93
CA VAL A 73 3.08 5.03 -1.98
C VAL A 73 3.17 4.10 -3.20
N LYS A 74 3.36 2.80 -2.94
CA LYS A 74 3.81 1.85 -3.97
C LYS A 74 2.87 0.64 -4.14
N PRO A 75 2.28 0.41 -5.34
CA PRO A 75 1.22 -0.58 -5.53
C PRO A 75 1.71 -2.03 -5.73
N GLN A 76 3.02 -2.28 -5.86
CA GLN A 76 3.59 -3.53 -6.37
C GLN A 76 3.29 -4.76 -5.52
N LEU A 77 3.03 -4.60 -4.22
CA LEU A 77 2.75 -5.72 -3.31
C LEU A 77 1.27 -6.00 -3.06
N MET A 78 0.35 -5.23 -3.65
CA MET A 78 -1.08 -5.38 -3.35
C MET A 78 -1.59 -6.80 -3.70
N ASP A 79 -1.22 -7.34 -4.87
CA ASP A 79 -1.66 -8.68 -5.30
C ASP A 79 -1.02 -9.80 -4.47
N VAL A 80 0.26 -9.64 -4.12
CA VAL A 80 1.01 -10.60 -3.28
C VAL A 80 0.36 -10.68 -1.89
N VAL A 81 0.02 -9.53 -1.30
CA VAL A 81 -0.65 -9.46 0.00
C VAL A 81 -2.08 -9.99 -0.09
N LEU A 82 -2.82 -9.67 -1.14
CA LEU A 82 -4.17 -10.20 -1.33
C LEU A 82 -4.16 -11.74 -1.41
N ALA A 83 -3.26 -12.30 -2.22
CA ALA A 83 -3.06 -13.74 -2.34
C ALA A 83 -2.67 -14.40 -1.00
N TRP A 84 -1.87 -13.72 -0.18
CA TRP A 84 -1.53 -14.19 1.16
C TRP A 84 -2.76 -14.22 2.08
N LEU A 85 -3.60 -13.19 2.04
CA LEU A 85 -4.84 -13.10 2.84
C LEU A 85 -5.90 -14.12 2.40
N GLU A 86 -5.88 -14.53 1.14
CA GLU A 86 -6.70 -15.63 0.60
C GLU A 86 -6.19 -17.02 1.03
N GLY A 87 -5.07 -17.09 1.74
CA GLY A 87 -4.53 -18.34 2.28
C GLY A 87 -3.64 -19.12 1.32
N LYS A 88 -3.13 -18.49 0.25
CA LYS A 88 -2.11 -19.12 -0.61
C LYS A 88 -0.83 -19.38 0.18
N ARG A 89 -0.14 -20.45 -0.17
CA ARG A 89 1.11 -20.85 0.48
C ARG A 89 2.20 -19.84 0.13
N PHE A 90 3.17 -19.70 1.02
CA PHE A 90 4.26 -18.73 0.85
C PHE A 90 5.01 -18.92 -0.49
N TYR A 91 5.32 -20.15 -0.89
CA TYR A 91 5.99 -20.39 -2.18
C TYR A 91 5.14 -19.98 -3.39
N GLU A 92 3.80 -19.98 -3.28
CA GLU A 92 2.91 -19.60 -4.37
C GLU A 92 2.92 -18.09 -4.58
N ILE A 93 2.92 -17.31 -3.49
CA ILE A 93 3.02 -15.85 -3.57
C ILE A 93 4.42 -15.38 -3.99
N MET A 94 5.47 -16.12 -3.62
CA MET A 94 6.84 -15.82 -4.07
C MET A 94 7.03 -16.05 -5.57
N ASN A 95 6.19 -16.87 -6.22
CA ASN A 95 6.19 -17.02 -7.68
C ASN A 95 5.48 -15.86 -8.40
N GLN A 96 4.86 -14.93 -7.67
CA GLN A 96 4.11 -13.79 -8.23
C GLN A 96 4.88 -12.47 -8.20
N CYS A 97 6.04 -12.42 -7.52
CA CYS A 97 6.89 -11.23 -7.45
C CYS A 97 8.37 -11.61 -7.52
N ASN A 98 9.22 -10.69 -7.99
CA ASN A 98 10.66 -10.89 -8.07
C ASN A 98 11.40 -10.30 -6.86
N LEU A 99 10.74 -10.26 -5.71
CA LEU A 99 11.30 -9.77 -4.46
C LEU A 99 12.00 -10.89 -3.69
N TYR A 100 12.95 -10.54 -2.83
CA TYR A 100 13.53 -11.49 -1.89
C TYR A 100 12.48 -11.90 -0.84
N GLU A 101 12.50 -13.16 -0.38
CA GLU A 101 11.55 -13.66 0.63
C GLU A 101 11.58 -12.80 1.90
N GLY A 102 12.79 -12.39 2.32
CA GLY A 102 12.98 -11.53 3.48
C GLY A 102 12.30 -10.17 3.34
N SER A 103 12.19 -9.64 2.14
CA SER A 103 11.48 -8.40 1.83
C SER A 103 9.98 -8.56 2.01
N VAL A 104 9.40 -9.62 1.44
CA VAL A 104 7.98 -9.94 1.57
C VAL A 104 7.61 -10.19 3.03
N VAL A 105 8.42 -10.96 3.77
CA VAL A 105 8.18 -11.21 5.20
C VAL A 105 8.23 -9.93 6.03
N ARG A 106 9.17 -9.01 5.76
CA ARG A 106 9.22 -7.70 6.44
C ARG A 106 7.95 -6.89 6.19
N VAL A 107 7.46 -6.86 4.96
CA VAL A 107 6.25 -6.12 4.60
C VAL A 107 5.03 -6.70 5.31
N ILE A 108 4.86 -8.03 5.33
CA ILE A 108 3.74 -8.69 6.02
C ILE A 108 3.76 -8.35 7.52
N ARG A 109 4.93 -8.35 8.17
CA ARG A 109 5.06 -7.99 9.59
C ARG A 109 4.73 -6.52 9.87
N ARG A 110 5.24 -5.60 9.05
CA ARG A 110 4.90 -4.17 9.15
C ARG A 110 3.41 -3.92 8.91
N LEU A 111 2.81 -4.67 7.99
CA LEU A 111 1.39 -4.58 7.71
C LEU A 111 0.54 -5.08 8.89
N GLU A 112 0.97 -6.15 9.56
CA GLU A 112 0.35 -6.61 10.81
C GLU A 112 0.38 -5.53 11.90
N GLU A 113 1.54 -4.89 12.10
CA GLU A 113 1.70 -3.78 13.04
C GLU A 113 0.76 -2.62 12.70
N LEU A 114 0.73 -2.19 11.43
CA LEU A 114 -0.16 -1.12 10.95
C LEU A 114 -1.64 -1.44 11.19
N VAL A 115 -2.08 -2.67 10.87
CA VAL A 115 -3.48 -3.08 11.06
C VAL A 115 -3.85 -3.10 12.54
N ARG A 116 -2.94 -3.52 13.42
CA ARG A 116 -3.16 -3.45 14.88
C ARG A 116 -3.30 -2.01 15.38
N GLU A 117 -2.48 -1.10 14.88
CA GLU A 117 -2.57 0.33 15.20
C GLU A 117 -3.90 0.94 14.71
N MET A 118 -4.37 0.55 13.53
CA MET A 118 -5.66 1.03 13.00
C MET A 118 -6.88 0.53 13.77
N ALA A 119 -6.77 -0.64 14.40
CA ALA A 119 -7.84 -1.23 15.21
C ALA A 119 -7.88 -0.71 16.66
N SER A 120 -6.87 0.06 17.07
CA SER A 120 -6.71 0.61 18.42
C SER A 120 -7.35 1.99 18.55
#